data_AF-A0A933ZUK4-F1
#
_entry.id   AF-A0A933ZUK4-F1
#
_cell.length_a   1.000
_cell.length_b   1.000
_cell.length_c   1.000
_cell.angle_alpha   90.00
_cell.angle_beta   90.00
_cell.angle_gamma   90.00
#
_symmetry.space_group_name_H-M   'P 1'
#
loop_
_entity.id
_entity.type
_entity.pdbx_description
1 polymer ?
#
loop_
_entity_poly.entity_id
_entity_poly.type
_entity_poly.pdbx_seq_one_letter_code
_entity_poly.pdbx_strand_id
1 'polypeptide(L)'
;MRLRFGMVLFVLVGLPALFAGVTAACYALAALGEYALRQWAGLSGGGGIVNVVTLMLAALMTFAGLLTLAERKWSGAMQDRVGPNRASILGIRTGGVPHFLADAVKFLFKEDFTPERASRFLFSIAPALVFVP
;
A
#
# COMPACT_ATOMS: atom_id res chain seq x y z
N MET A 1 26.91 -14.56 -9.81
CA MET A 1 26.51 -13.13 -9.93
C MET A 1 25.75 -12.83 -11.25
N ARG A 2 24.75 -13.65 -11.62
CA ARG A 2 23.76 -13.26 -12.66
C ARG A 2 22.54 -12.73 -11.93
N LEU A 3 22.65 -11.52 -11.38
CA LEU A 3 21.45 -10.79 -10.94
C LEU A 3 20.54 -10.72 -12.16
N ARG A 4 19.42 -11.44 -12.10
CA ARG A 4 18.45 -11.54 -13.19
C ARG A 4 18.05 -10.11 -13.59
N PHE A 5 18.58 -9.62 -14.70
CA PHE A 5 18.45 -8.25 -15.21
C PHE A 5 17.00 -7.73 -15.14
N GLY A 6 16.03 -8.64 -15.34
CA GLY A 6 14.61 -8.35 -15.21
C GLY A 6 14.12 -7.94 -13.82
N MET A 7 14.74 -8.37 -12.72
CA MET A 7 14.36 -7.94 -11.36
C MET A 7 14.84 -6.52 -11.09
N VAL A 8 16.05 -6.18 -11.53
CA VAL A 8 16.60 -4.82 -11.40
C VAL A 8 15.79 -3.84 -12.25
N LEU A 9 15.45 -4.23 -13.48
CA LEU A 9 14.58 -3.44 -14.36
C LEU A 9 13.16 -3.26 -13.79
N PHE A 10 12.58 -4.31 -13.20
CA PHE A 10 11.28 -4.22 -12.55
C PHE A 10 11.27 -3.24 -11.37
N VAL A 11 12.32 -3.23 -10.55
CA VAL A 11 12.37 -2.34 -9.38
C VAL A 11 12.77 -0.91 -9.74
N LEU A 12 13.71 -0.71 -10.66
CA LEU A 12 14.19 0.63 -11.03
C LEU A 12 13.27 1.37 -12.02
N VAL A 13 12.56 0.64 -12.88
CA VAL A 13 11.70 1.24 -13.93
C VAL A 13 10.24 0.86 -13.74
N GLY A 14 9.96 -0.43 -13.45
CA GLY A 14 8.59 -0.92 -13.30
C GLY A 14 7.87 -0.37 -12.07
N LEU A 15 8.54 -0.29 -10.92
CA LEU A 15 7.94 0.21 -9.67
C LEU A 15 7.64 1.72 -9.73
N PRO A 16 8.55 2.61 -10.21
CA PRO A 16 8.22 4.01 -10.41
C PRO A 16 7.12 4.24 -11.47
N ALA A 17 7.09 3.44 -12.54
CA ALA A 17 6.02 3.52 -13.54
C ALA A 17 4.65 3.11 -12.96
N LEU A 18 4.60 2.05 -12.16
CA LEU A 18 3.40 1.67 -11.40
C LEU A 18 2.99 2.74 -10.41
N PHE A 19 3.95 3.39 -9.74
CA PHE A 19 3.69 4.49 -8.82
C PHE A 19 3.05 5.70 -9.54
N ALA A 20 3.60 6.12 -10.67
CA ALA A 20 3.02 7.19 -11.48
C ALA A 20 1.61 6.82 -11.97
N GLY A 21 1.42 5.56 -12.40
CA GLY A 21 0.12 5.06 -12.86
C GLY A 21 -0.95 5.02 -11.76
N VAL A 22 -0.62 4.46 -10.58
CA VAL A 22 -1.54 4.41 -9.43
C VAL A 22 -1.86 5.80 -8.92
N THR A 23 -0.86 6.68 -8.85
CA THR A 23 -1.06 8.07 -8.44
C THR A 23 -1.97 8.81 -9.42
N ALA A 24 -1.75 8.69 -10.73
CA ALA A 24 -2.62 9.28 -11.75
C ALA A 24 -4.05 8.73 -11.69
N ALA A 25 -4.21 7.41 -11.48
CA ALA A 25 -5.52 6.79 -11.30
C ALA A 25 -6.25 7.30 -10.05
N CYS A 26 -5.53 7.48 -8.93
CA CYS A 26 -6.09 8.05 -7.71
C CYS A 26 -6.53 9.51 -7.91
N TYR A 27 -5.74 10.32 -8.62
CA TYR A 27 -6.13 11.69 -8.98
C TYR A 27 -7.39 11.72 -9.87
N ALA A 28 -7.48 10.82 -10.85
CA ALA A 28 -8.66 10.71 -11.71
C ALA A 28 -9.91 10.30 -10.92
N LEU A 29 -9.79 9.33 -10.01
CA LEU A 29 -10.88 8.90 -9.13
C LEU A 29 -11.31 10.00 -8.15
N ALA A 30 -10.35 10.75 -7.61
CA ALA A 30 -10.64 11.85 -6.70
C ALA A 30 -11.36 13.00 -7.43
N ALA A 31 -10.96 13.31 -8.67
CA ALA A 31 -11.65 14.26 -9.53
C ALA A 31 -13.08 13.82 -9.89
N LEU A 32 -13.29 12.52 -10.16
CA LEU A 32 -14.62 11.95 -10.38
C LEU A 32 -15.48 12.00 -9.11
N GLY A 33 -14.90 11.73 -7.95
CA GLY A 33 -15.56 11.82 -6.65
C GLY A 33 -16.02 13.25 -6.33
N GLU A 34 -15.18 14.24 -6.62
CA GLU A 34 -15.56 15.65 -6.48
C GLU A 34 -16.67 16.04 -7.45
N TYR A 35 -16.63 15.58 -8.71
CA TYR A 35 -17.69 15.80 -9.68
C TYR A 35 -19.04 15.18 -9.23
N ALA A 36 -19.01 13.96 -8.70
CA ALA A 36 -20.18 13.28 -8.18
C ALA A 36 -20.72 13.94 -6.90
N LEU A 37 -19.86 14.44 -6.01
CA LEU A 37 -20.31 15.18 -4.82
C LEU A 37 -20.94 16.53 -5.18
N ARG A 38 -20.40 17.21 -6.21
CA ARG A 38 -20.97 18.47 -6.72
C ARG A 38 -22.37 18.27 -7.31
N GLN A 39 -22.61 17.20 -8.07
CA GLN A 39 -23.93 16.96 -8.69
C GLN A 39 -25.01 16.54 -7.67
N TRP A 40 -24.64 15.83 -6.59
CA TRP A 40 -25.60 15.32 -5.60
C TRP A 40 -25.80 16.26 -4.40
N ALA A 41 -24.73 16.88 -3.89
CA ALA A 41 -24.76 17.61 -2.63
C ALA A 41 -24.60 19.12 -2.77
N GLY A 42 -24.30 19.64 -3.98
CA GLY A 42 -24.13 21.09 -4.23
C GLY A 42 -22.98 21.75 -3.45
N LEU A 43 -22.15 20.96 -2.76
CA LEU A 43 -21.04 21.42 -1.94
C LEU A 43 -19.85 21.79 -2.84
N SER A 44 -19.64 23.09 -3.08
CA SER A 44 -18.40 23.60 -3.66
C SER A 44 -17.39 23.84 -2.54
N GLY A 45 -16.26 23.12 -2.56
CA GLY A 45 -15.18 23.25 -1.57
C GLY A 45 -14.83 21.98 -0.78
N GLY A 46 -15.64 20.93 -0.84
CA GLY A 46 -15.35 19.64 -0.19
C GLY A 46 -14.25 18.80 -0.87
N GLY A 47 -13.85 19.17 -2.10
CA GLY A 47 -12.88 18.44 -2.92
C GLY A 47 -11.50 18.29 -2.26
N GLY A 48 -11.07 19.28 -1.46
CA GLY A 48 -9.78 19.22 -0.78
C GLY A 48 -9.67 18.04 0.20
N ILE A 49 -10.69 17.82 1.03
CA ILE A 49 -10.68 16.74 2.03
C ILE A 49 -10.78 15.38 1.34
N VAL A 50 -11.64 15.26 0.33
CA VAL A 50 -11.80 14.01 -0.44
C VAL A 50 -10.51 13.67 -1.16
N ASN A 51 -9.82 14.65 -1.75
CA ASN A 51 -8.54 14.44 -2.41
C ASN A 51 -7.45 14.04 -1.42
N VAL A 52 -7.36 14.70 -0.26
CA VAL A 52 -6.37 14.37 0.78
C VAL A 52 -6.58 12.96 1.34
N VAL A 53 -7.82 12.58 1.66
CA VAL A 53 -8.15 11.24 2.18
C VAL A 53 -7.87 10.18 1.11
N THR A 54 -8.25 10.43 -0.14
CA THR A 54 -8.01 9.49 -1.25
C THR A 54 -6.52 9.34 -1.53
N LEU A 55 -5.74 10.42 -1.52
CA LEU A 55 -4.28 10.37 -1.65
C LEU A 55 -3.62 9.63 -0.51
N MET A 56 -3.95 9.97 0.74
CA MET A 56 -3.33 9.33 1.91
C MET A 56 -3.67 7.85 2.00
N LEU A 57 -4.94 7.46 1.81
CA LEU A 57 -5.33 6.07 1.98
C LEU A 57 -5.04 5.22 0.75
N ALA A 58 -5.36 5.68 -0.46
CA ALA A 58 -5.24 4.84 -1.65
C ALA A 58 -3.82 4.84 -2.22
N ALA A 59 -3.17 6.00 -2.31
CA ALA A 59 -1.85 6.10 -2.93
C ALA A 59 -0.74 5.64 -1.97
N LEU A 60 -0.70 6.17 -0.73
CA LEU A 60 0.38 5.84 0.21
C LEU A 60 0.35 4.36 0.65
N MET A 61 -0.81 3.79 0.95
CA MET A 61 -0.89 2.40 1.43
C MET A 61 -0.52 1.40 0.32
N THR A 62 -0.97 1.64 -0.90
CA THR A 62 -0.58 0.81 -2.06
C THR A 62 0.92 0.90 -2.32
N PHE A 63 1.49 2.11 -2.18
CA PHE A 63 2.93 2.33 -2.37
C PHE A 63 3.77 1.66 -1.29
N ALA A 64 3.41 1.85 -0.01
CA ALA A 64 4.09 1.21 1.12
C ALA A 64 4.14 -0.31 0.95
N GLY A 65 3.02 -0.91 0.53
CA GLY A 65 2.93 -2.34 0.24
C GLY A 65 3.88 -2.85 -0.84
N LEU A 66 3.94 -2.14 -1.97
CA LEU A 66 4.82 -2.49 -3.08
C LEU A 66 6.30 -2.31 -2.73
N LEU A 67 6.64 -1.27 -1.96
CA LEU A 67 8.00 -1.05 -1.47
C LEU A 67 8.46 -2.16 -0.51
N THR A 68 7.61 -2.60 0.41
CA THR A 68 7.95 -3.73 1.29
C THR A 68 8.26 -5.00 0.49
N LEU A 69 7.56 -5.24 -0.61
CA LEU A 69 7.86 -6.36 -1.52
C LEU A 69 9.21 -6.19 -2.21
N ALA A 70 9.51 -4.98 -2.70
CA ALA A 70 10.79 -4.66 -3.32
C ALA A 70 11.95 -4.84 -2.35
N GLU A 71 11.81 -4.37 -1.11
CA GLU A 71 12.78 -4.54 -0.03
C GLU A 71 13.05 -6.02 0.25
N ARG A 72 12.01 -6.83 0.43
CA ARG A 72 12.16 -8.29 0.66
C ARG A 72 12.90 -8.99 -0.49
N LYS A 73 12.69 -8.53 -1.74
CA LYS A 73 13.40 -9.07 -2.92
C LYS A 73 14.87 -8.65 -2.95
N TRP A 74 15.17 -7.39 -2.66
CA TRP A 74 16.55 -6.91 -2.58
C TRP A 74 17.31 -7.60 -1.46
N SER A 75 16.74 -7.69 -0.26
CA SER A 75 17.33 -8.39 0.88
C SER A 75 17.66 -9.86 0.54
N GLY A 76 16.75 -10.56 -0.15
CA GLY A 76 17.01 -11.91 -0.65
C GLY A 76 18.15 -11.96 -1.67
N ALA A 77 18.19 -10.99 -2.59
CA ALA A 77 19.23 -10.91 -3.61
C ALA A 77 20.64 -10.65 -3.04
N MET A 78 20.76 -9.83 -1.99
CA MET A 78 22.03 -9.61 -1.29
C MET A 78 22.50 -10.86 -0.54
N GLN A 79 21.56 -11.65 -0.03
CA GLN A 79 21.83 -12.88 0.73
C GLN A 79 21.94 -14.14 -0.15
N ASP A 80 21.95 -13.98 -1.47
CA ASP A 80 21.90 -15.08 -2.46
C ASP A 80 20.81 -16.13 -2.17
N ARG A 81 19.66 -15.68 -1.64
CA ARG A 81 18.47 -16.50 -1.43
C ARG A 81 17.30 -16.01 -2.27
N VAL A 82 16.44 -16.94 -2.66
CA VAL A 82 15.25 -16.59 -3.45
C VAL A 82 14.28 -15.78 -2.60
N GLY A 83 14.01 -14.55 -3.02
CA GLY A 83 12.99 -13.69 -2.41
C GLY A 83 11.56 -14.23 -2.59
N PRO A 84 10.54 -13.49 -2.10
CA PRO A 84 9.16 -13.98 -2.06
C PRO A 84 8.61 -14.36 -3.45
N ASN A 85 8.48 -15.65 -3.74
CA ASN A 85 7.97 -16.20 -5.01
C ASN A 85 6.91 -17.31 -4.84
N ARG A 86 6.52 -17.64 -3.60
CA ARG A 86 5.63 -18.78 -3.29
C ARG A 86 4.14 -18.42 -3.19
N ALA A 87 3.80 -17.17 -2.87
CA ALA A 87 2.41 -16.74 -2.78
C ALA A 87 1.79 -16.63 -4.19
N SER A 88 0.73 -17.38 -4.42
CA SER A 88 -0.05 -17.42 -5.66
C SER A 88 -1.52 -17.26 -5.29
N ILE A 89 -2.10 -16.10 -5.61
CA ILE A 89 -3.54 -15.86 -5.49
C ILE A 89 -4.10 -15.91 -6.92
N LEU A 90 -5.09 -16.77 -7.14
CA LEU A 90 -5.81 -16.93 -8.43
C LEU A 90 -4.93 -17.32 -9.64
N GLY A 91 -3.83 -18.07 -9.43
CA GLY A 91 -2.94 -18.52 -10.51
C GLY A 91 -1.99 -17.44 -11.05
N ILE A 92 -2.07 -16.21 -10.54
CA ILE A 92 -1.22 -15.09 -10.95
C ILE A 92 0.03 -15.08 -10.06
N ARG A 93 1.13 -15.65 -10.57
CA ARG A 93 2.47 -15.59 -9.95
C ARG A 93 3.25 -14.39 -10.50
N THR A 94 2.72 -13.17 -10.37
CA THR A 94 3.43 -11.93 -10.76
C THR A 94 4.52 -11.62 -9.74
N GLY A 95 5.54 -12.47 -9.65
CA GLY A 95 6.74 -12.27 -8.82
C GLY A 95 6.45 -11.89 -7.36
N GLY A 96 5.40 -12.44 -6.74
CA GLY A 96 5.11 -12.20 -5.31
C GLY A 96 4.14 -11.06 -4.99
N VAL A 97 3.59 -10.31 -5.96
CA VAL A 97 2.50 -9.32 -5.71
C VAL A 97 1.34 -9.86 -4.85
N PRO A 98 0.92 -11.15 -4.96
CA PRO A 98 -0.07 -11.74 -4.04
C PRO A 98 0.28 -11.64 -2.55
N HIS A 99 1.56 -11.50 -2.22
CA HIS A 99 2.04 -11.47 -0.85
C HIS A 99 1.60 -10.20 -0.11
N PHE A 100 1.43 -9.07 -0.81
CA PHE A 100 0.86 -7.85 -0.21
C PHE A 100 -0.59 -8.07 0.22
N LEU A 101 -1.40 -8.69 -0.64
CA LEU A 101 -2.80 -8.99 -0.32
C LEU A 101 -2.91 -10.02 0.82
N ALA A 102 -2.06 -11.06 0.80
CA ALA A 102 -1.99 -12.02 1.90
C ALA A 102 -1.56 -11.36 3.23
N ASP A 103 -0.64 -10.40 3.18
CA ASP A 103 -0.22 -9.62 4.34
C ASP A 103 -1.33 -8.69 4.85
N ALA A 104 -2.21 -8.16 4.00
CA ALA A 104 -3.37 -7.40 4.45
C ALA A 104 -4.42 -8.30 5.11
N VAL A 105 -4.74 -9.43 4.47
CA VAL A 105 -5.73 -10.39 4.98
C VAL A 105 -5.33 -10.95 6.34
N LYS A 106 -4.05 -11.30 6.55
CA LYS A 106 -3.60 -11.80 7.86
C LYS A 106 -3.77 -10.75 8.98
N PHE A 107 -3.64 -9.45 8.67
CA PHE A 107 -3.80 -8.40 9.68
C PHE A 107 -5.25 -8.24 10.11
N LEU A 108 -6.20 -8.43 9.19
CA LEU A 108 -7.63 -8.38 9.52
C LEU A 108 -8.06 -9.51 10.47
N PHE A 109 -7.45 -10.69 10.32
CA PHE A 109 -7.72 -11.84 11.19
C PHE A 109 -6.78 -11.91 12.39
N LYS A 110 -5.86 -10.96 12.55
CA LYS A 110 -4.94 -10.98 13.67
C LYS A 110 -5.70 -10.54 14.92
N GLU A 111 -5.55 -11.30 16.00
CA GLU A 111 -6.14 -10.95 17.29
C GLU A 111 -5.55 -9.63 17.81
N ASP A 112 -6.44 -8.72 18.22
CA ASP A 112 -6.09 -7.46 18.87
C ASP A 112 -5.72 -7.72 20.34
N PHE A 113 -4.43 -7.92 20.59
CA PHE A 113 -3.91 -8.14 21.94
C PHE A 113 -3.55 -6.81 22.61
N THR A 114 -4.14 -6.53 23.77
CA THR A 114 -3.78 -5.40 24.64
C THR A 114 -3.12 -5.92 25.92
N PRO A 115 -1.87 -5.52 26.22
CA PRO A 115 -1.17 -6.02 27.41
C PRO A 115 -1.82 -5.53 28.71
N GLU A 116 -1.94 -6.41 29.71
CA GLU A 116 -2.64 -6.12 30.98
C GLU A 116 -2.02 -4.97 31.78
N ARG A 117 -0.71 -4.74 31.62
CA ARG A 117 0.03 -3.68 32.30
C ARG A 117 0.03 -2.33 31.57
N ALA A 118 -0.55 -2.24 30.37
CA ALA A 118 -0.61 -0.99 29.61
C ALA A 118 -1.92 -0.24 29.88
N SER A 119 -1.85 1.09 29.79
CA SER A 119 -3.04 1.94 29.80
C SER A 119 -3.83 1.74 28.50
N ARG A 120 -5.01 1.12 28.61
CA ARG A 120 -5.88 0.80 27.46
C ARG A 120 -6.15 2.02 26.58
N PHE A 121 -6.37 3.18 27.20
CA PHE A 121 -6.65 4.43 26.48
C PHE A 121 -5.47 4.92 25.63
N LEU A 122 -4.26 5.00 26.20
CA LEU A 122 -3.09 5.45 25.45
C LEU A 122 -2.66 4.43 24.41
N PHE A 123 -2.78 3.13 24.70
CA PHE A 123 -2.43 2.07 23.78
C PHE A 123 -3.32 2.05 22.53
N SER A 124 -4.63 2.29 22.68
CA SER A 124 -5.55 2.34 21.54
C SER A 124 -5.43 3.61 20.69
N ILE A 125 -5.04 4.75 21.29
CA ILE A 125 -4.95 6.04 20.58
C ILE A 125 -3.57 6.25 19.94
N ALA A 126 -2.51 5.62 20.46
CA ALA A 126 -1.16 5.78 19.94
C ALA A 126 -1.02 5.53 18.42
N PRO A 127 -1.62 4.47 17.82
CA PRO A 127 -1.56 4.27 16.38
C PRO A 127 -2.25 5.41 15.60
N ALA A 128 -3.40 5.89 16.08
CA ALA A 128 -4.13 6.97 15.43
C ALA A 128 -3.34 8.29 15.43
N LEU A 129 -2.61 8.59 16.50
CA LEU A 129 -1.76 9.78 16.59
C LEU A 129 -0.58 9.76 15.60
N VAL A 130 -0.05 8.59 15.26
CA VAL A 130 1.06 8.47 14.29
C VAL A 130 0.58 8.73 12.85
N PHE A 131 -0.70 8.49 12.55
CA PHE A 131 -1.26 8.69 11.22
C PHE A 131 -1.79 10.11 10.97
N VAL A 132 -2.08 10.88 12.01
CA VAL A 132 -2.50 12.28 11.89
C VAL A 132 -1.25 13.17 11.85
N PRO A 133 -1.03 13.96 10.78
CA PRO A 133 0.11 14.87 10.69
C PRO A 133 0.04 16.04 11.67
#